data_AF-A0A2M7WCZ9-F1
#
_entry.id   AF-A0A2M7WCZ9-F1
#
_cell.length_a   1.000
_cell.length_b   1.000
_cell.length_c   1.000
_cell.angle_alpha   90.00
_cell.angle_beta   90.00
_cell.angle_gamma   90.00
#
_symmetry.space_group_name_H-M   'P 1'
#
loop_
_entity.id
_entity.type
_entity.pdbx_description
1 polymer ?
#
loop_
_entity_poly.entity_id
_entity_poly.type
_entity_poly.pdbx_seq_one_letter_code
_entity_poly.pdbx_strand_id
1 'polypeptide(L)'
;MTGGRWYALMLCGLLGLAGCATVPQKMGTLMEQGQYAQAIALGEGAPSSPEIENLLQRARLDQSQAYARWSTEGATLEQKGDLEGALAAWQNALAAQSSPVGQAALQRVRGKLHEDRENRLFATQSALLKGYRQALAAHPPKDVASSIQTNLDQLTHTILTHAQALQTSGDGEGARRFWALISETPEAAEGLAQMQNKERRDLLSHPLAPSTPLKVRVGPGEPLKNLPRLPSAKDAALEELKGLQDKEDLPGIRQWLDRHGNQGWLENGAQRALEGQLTATAAKLMARADAAFLAEDLSGAITLARRAVALDPSPPQNQKRLKEWEGMLENLQRLQGASP
;
A
#
# COMPACT_ATOMS: atom_id res chain seq x y z
N MET A 1 -52.02 12.78 15.15
CA MET A 1 -51.18 11.73 14.56
C MET A 1 -50.19 11.29 15.63
N THR A 2 -50.52 10.21 16.31
CA THR A 2 -49.89 9.68 17.53
C THR A 2 -49.46 8.25 17.24
N GLY A 3 -48.15 7.97 17.20
CA GLY A 3 -47.65 6.66 16.80
C GLY A 3 -46.17 6.44 17.14
N GLY A 4 -45.80 6.57 18.42
CA GLY A 4 -44.40 6.37 18.84
C GLY A 4 -44.20 5.98 20.31
N ARG A 5 -45.23 5.45 20.99
CA ARG A 5 -45.16 5.13 22.43
C ARG A 5 -45.42 3.67 22.80
N TRP A 6 -45.65 2.79 21.83
CA TRP A 6 -46.07 1.40 22.09
C TRP A 6 -44.95 0.36 22.07
N TYR A 7 -43.74 0.67 21.60
CA TYR A 7 -42.67 -0.34 21.51
C TYR A 7 -41.84 -0.52 22.79
N ALA A 8 -41.90 0.41 23.75
CA ALA A 8 -41.06 0.34 24.97
C ALA A 8 -41.69 -0.42 26.15
N LEU A 9 -43.00 -0.70 26.12
CA LEU A 9 -43.70 -1.38 27.22
C LEU A 9 -43.99 -2.86 26.97
N MET A 10 -43.74 -3.37 25.76
CA MET A 10 -44.06 -4.76 25.41
C MET A 10 -42.92 -5.75 25.67
N LEU A 11 -41.70 -5.29 25.94
CA LEU A 11 -40.54 -6.18 26.19
C LEU A 11 -40.27 -6.49 27.67
N CYS A 12 -40.95 -5.83 28.61
CA CYS A 12 -40.76 -6.08 30.06
C CYS A 12 -41.77 -7.08 30.67
N GLY A 13 -42.66 -7.66 29.87
CA GLY A 13 -43.80 -8.45 30.36
C GLY A 13 -43.62 -9.97 30.45
N LEU A 14 -42.48 -10.56 30.05
CA LEU A 14 -42.39 -12.01 29.82
C LEU A 14 -41.28 -12.76 30.57
N LEU A 15 -40.66 -12.16 31.59
CA LEU A 15 -39.79 -12.88 32.53
C LEU A 15 -40.11 -12.47 33.97
N GLY A 16 -41.15 -13.09 34.51
CA GLY A 16 -41.44 -13.05 35.94
C GLY A 16 -40.43 -13.88 36.70
N LEU A 17 -39.33 -13.26 37.16
CA LEU A 17 -38.54 -13.74 38.28
C LEU A 17 -38.04 -12.56 39.11
N ALA A 18 -38.53 -12.49 40.34
CA ALA A 18 -38.04 -11.60 41.37
C ALA A 18 -36.66 -12.09 41.85
N GLY A 19 -35.69 -11.17 41.92
CA GLY A 19 -34.45 -11.37 42.68
C GLY A 19 -33.17 -11.36 41.84
N CYS A 20 -32.63 -10.17 41.58
CA CYS A 20 -31.20 -9.82 41.71
C CYS A 20 -30.99 -8.41 41.17
N ALA A 21 -31.13 -7.42 42.06
CA ALA A 21 -30.72 -6.05 41.80
C ALA A 21 -29.22 -5.92 42.08
N THR A 22 -28.38 -6.03 41.04
CA THR A 22 -27.06 -5.36 40.93
C THR A 22 -26.40 -5.62 39.56
N VAL A 23 -27.07 -5.35 38.43
CA VAL A 23 -26.38 -5.08 37.15
C VAL A 23 -27.28 -4.18 36.27
N PRO A 24 -27.13 -2.85 36.33
CA PRO A 24 -27.08 -2.09 35.07
C PRO A 24 -26.14 -0.87 35.11
N GLN A 25 -24.99 -0.93 35.79
CA GLN A 25 -24.05 0.20 35.81
C GLN A 25 -23.07 0.26 34.63
N LYS A 26 -22.94 -0.82 33.84
CA LYS A 26 -22.03 -0.83 32.65
C LYS A 26 -22.71 -0.55 31.31
N MET A 27 -24.05 -0.57 31.25
CA MET A 27 -24.79 -0.25 30.02
C MET A 27 -25.05 1.27 29.89
N GLY A 28 -25.09 2.01 31.01
CA GLY A 28 -25.26 3.47 31.02
C GLY A 28 -24.06 4.23 30.47
N THR A 29 -22.84 3.76 30.72
CA THR A 29 -21.60 4.44 30.31
C THR A 29 -21.29 4.35 28.81
N LEU A 30 -21.86 3.37 28.09
CA LEU A 30 -21.67 3.23 26.64
C LEU A 30 -22.69 4.03 25.82
N MET A 31 -23.89 4.28 26.36
CA MET A 31 -24.86 5.18 25.73
C MET A 31 -24.49 6.67 25.90
N GLU A 32 -23.83 7.03 27.01
CA GLU A 32 -23.35 8.40 27.24
C GLU A 32 -22.24 8.83 26.26
N GLN A 33 -21.37 7.91 25.83
CA GLN A 33 -20.31 8.23 24.86
C GLN A 33 -20.86 8.56 23.46
N GLY A 34 -21.94 7.88 23.05
CA GLY A 34 -22.62 8.17 21.78
C GLY A 34 -23.38 9.50 21.82
N GLN A 35 -24.05 9.80 22.93
CA GLN A 35 -24.81 11.04 23.11
C GLN A 35 -23.90 12.27 23.25
N TYR A 36 -22.70 12.12 23.83
CA TYR A 36 -21.72 13.20 23.97
C TYR A 36 -21.08 13.61 22.64
N ALA A 37 -20.69 12.64 21.80
CA ALA A 37 -20.20 12.92 20.45
C ALA A 37 -21.28 13.60 19.58
N GLN A 38 -22.54 13.21 19.77
CA GLN A 38 -23.69 13.81 19.11
C GLN A 38 -23.98 15.24 19.60
N ALA A 39 -23.88 15.52 20.91
CA ALA A 39 -24.06 16.86 21.47
C ALA A 39 -22.96 17.84 21.02
N ILE A 40 -21.70 17.39 20.96
CA ILE A 40 -20.59 18.18 20.39
C ILE A 40 -20.80 18.46 18.90
N ALA A 41 -21.26 17.46 18.13
CA ALA A 41 -21.54 17.63 16.70
C ALA A 41 -22.73 18.57 16.42
N LEU A 42 -23.66 18.71 17.36
CA LEU A 42 -24.85 19.58 17.27
C LEU A 42 -24.59 21.02 17.74
N GLY A 43 -23.41 21.34 18.27
CA GLY A 43 -23.05 22.70 18.69
C GLY A 43 -23.78 23.20 19.94
N GLU A 44 -24.48 22.31 20.65
CA GLU A 44 -25.06 22.61 21.96
C GLU A 44 -23.93 22.56 22.99
N GLY A 45 -23.60 23.70 23.59
CA GLY A 45 -22.52 23.81 24.57
C GLY A 45 -22.65 22.74 25.65
N ALA A 46 -21.70 21.81 25.70
CA ALA A 46 -21.72 20.72 26.65
C ALA A 46 -21.78 21.28 28.08
N PRO A 47 -22.64 20.74 28.96
CA PRO A 47 -22.64 21.16 30.36
C PRO A 47 -21.24 20.88 30.93
N SER A 48 -20.57 21.93 31.40
CA SER A 48 -19.24 21.85 32.02
C SER A 48 -19.35 21.23 33.42
N SER A 49 -19.82 19.99 33.51
CA SER A 49 -19.77 19.26 34.77
C SER A 49 -18.31 18.89 35.07
N PRO A 50 -17.84 19.05 36.31
CA PRO A 50 -16.48 18.67 36.70
C PRO A 50 -16.20 17.17 36.50
N GLU A 51 -17.23 16.34 36.40
CA GLU A 51 -17.13 14.91 36.11
C GLU A 51 -16.73 14.64 34.64
N ILE A 52 -17.27 15.42 33.69
CA ILE A 52 -16.90 15.33 32.26
C ILE A 52 -15.44 15.77 32.07
N GLU A 53 -15.01 16.84 32.72
CA GLU A 53 -13.61 17.31 32.65
C GLU A 53 -12.64 16.24 33.18
N ASN A 54 -13.00 15.55 34.27
CA ASN A 54 -12.20 14.45 34.83
C ASN A 54 -12.11 13.26 33.85
N LEU A 55 -13.21 12.89 33.20
CA LEU A 55 -13.22 11.81 32.20
C LEU A 55 -12.37 12.16 30.97
N LEU A 56 -12.47 13.40 30.46
CA LEU A 56 -11.64 13.88 29.35
C LEU A 56 -10.16 13.92 29.74
N GLN A 57 -9.84 14.32 30.97
CA GLN A 57 -8.47 14.35 31.47
C GLN A 57 -7.87 12.94 31.54
N ARG A 58 -8.64 11.94 32.00
CA ARG A 58 -8.23 10.53 31.96
C ARG A 58 -7.99 10.02 30.54
N ALA A 59 -8.91 10.29 29.62
CA ALA A 59 -8.76 9.88 28.22
C ALA A 59 -7.51 10.52 27.56
N ARG A 60 -7.21 11.80 27.87
CA ARG A 60 -5.98 12.48 27.42
C ARG A 60 -4.71 11.84 28.00
N LEU A 61 -4.75 11.44 29.28
CA LEU A 61 -3.62 10.73 29.92
C LEU A 61 -3.40 9.37 29.27
N ASP A 62 -4.46 8.62 28.98
CA ASP A 62 -4.37 7.31 28.33
C ASP A 62 -3.78 7.44 26.91
N GLN A 63 -4.22 8.42 26.13
CA GLN A 63 -3.64 8.72 24.81
C GLN A 63 -2.17 9.11 24.90
N SER A 64 -1.79 9.93 25.88
CA SER A 64 -0.41 10.35 26.09
C SER A 64 0.49 9.17 26.49
N GLN A 65 0.01 8.27 27.35
CA GLN A 65 0.72 7.04 27.71
C GLN A 65 0.86 6.09 26.51
N ALA A 66 -0.19 5.93 25.72
CA ALA A 66 -0.16 5.14 24.49
C ALA A 66 0.87 5.70 23.49
N TYR A 67 0.87 7.02 23.25
CA TYR A 67 1.87 7.68 22.42
C TYR A 67 3.29 7.42 22.93
N ALA A 68 3.54 7.65 24.24
CA ALA A 68 4.86 7.48 24.83
C ALA A 68 5.38 6.04 24.65
N ARG A 69 4.54 5.04 24.89
CA ARG A 69 4.87 3.63 24.69
C ARG A 69 5.26 3.34 23.24
N TRP A 70 4.38 3.67 22.28
CA TRP A 70 4.63 3.39 20.86
C TRP A 70 5.82 4.17 20.30
N SER A 71 6.02 5.42 20.73
CA SER A 71 7.18 6.22 20.31
C SER A 71 8.50 5.64 20.84
N THR A 72 8.51 5.10 22.06
CA THR A 72 9.70 4.49 22.66
C THR A 72 10.04 3.19 21.95
N GLU A 73 9.02 2.39 21.63
CA GLU A 73 9.16 1.16 20.84
C GLU A 73 9.67 1.46 19.43
N GLY A 74 9.09 2.44 18.73
CA GLY A 74 9.53 2.86 17.39
C GLY A 74 10.98 3.34 17.37
N ALA A 75 11.41 4.12 18.37
CA ALA A 75 12.81 4.53 18.51
C ALA A 75 13.75 3.34 18.79
N THR A 76 13.31 2.39 19.62
CA THR A 76 14.10 1.19 19.97
C THR A 76 14.27 0.27 18.76
N LEU A 77 13.21 0.05 17.99
CA LEU A 77 13.24 -0.77 16.77
C LEU A 77 14.09 -0.10 15.67
N GLU A 78 14.00 1.22 15.53
CA GLU A 78 14.84 1.97 14.60
C GLU A 78 16.34 1.82 14.94
N GLN A 79 16.70 1.88 16.22
CA GLN A 79 18.09 1.66 16.68
C GLN A 79 18.59 0.24 16.43
N LYS A 80 17.68 -0.76 16.50
CA LYS A 80 17.99 -2.16 16.19
C LYS A 80 18.07 -2.45 14.68
N GLY A 81 17.71 -1.48 13.84
CA GLY A 81 17.65 -1.65 12.38
C GLY A 81 16.37 -2.35 11.89
N ASP A 82 15.40 -2.60 12.76
CA ASP A 82 14.08 -3.10 12.36
C ASP A 82 13.21 -1.93 11.88
N LEU A 83 13.48 -1.49 10.65
CA LEU A 83 12.84 -0.31 10.05
C LEU A 83 11.34 -0.54 9.78
N GLU A 84 10.91 -1.76 9.49
CA GLU A 84 9.49 -2.09 9.27
C GLU A 84 8.71 -2.09 10.58
N GLY A 85 9.26 -2.70 11.64
CA GLY A 85 8.69 -2.64 12.98
C GLY A 85 8.66 -1.21 13.51
N ALA A 86 9.74 -0.44 13.31
CA ALA A 86 9.79 0.97 13.68
C ALA A 86 8.72 1.80 12.96
N LEU A 87 8.51 1.57 11.66
CA LEU A 87 7.49 2.25 10.87
C LEU A 87 6.09 2.02 11.46
N ALA A 88 5.76 0.77 11.77
CA ALA A 88 4.47 0.40 12.36
C ALA A 88 4.27 1.05 13.74
N ALA A 89 5.29 1.01 14.60
CA ALA A 89 5.23 1.62 15.93
C ALA A 89 5.03 3.15 15.87
N TRP A 90 5.72 3.85 14.96
CA TRP A 90 5.53 5.30 14.77
C TRP A 90 4.15 5.66 14.21
N GLN A 91 3.58 4.82 13.35
CA GLN A 91 2.19 4.99 12.88
C GLN A 91 1.20 4.83 14.04
N ASN A 92 1.38 3.81 14.89
CA ASN A 92 0.56 3.61 16.08
C ASN A 92 0.68 4.77 17.08
N ALA A 93 1.89 5.31 17.27
CA ALA A 93 2.11 6.50 18.09
C ALA A 93 1.30 7.68 17.56
N LEU A 94 1.40 7.97 16.26
CA LEU A 94 0.67 9.08 15.63
C LEU A 94 -0.85 8.88 15.58
N ALA A 95 -1.31 7.63 15.55
CA ALA A 95 -2.72 7.30 15.68
C ALA A 95 -3.25 7.56 17.10
N ALA A 96 -2.42 7.33 18.13
CA ALA A 96 -2.76 7.66 19.51
C ALA A 96 -2.75 9.17 19.78
N GLN A 97 -1.73 9.88 19.25
CA GLN A 97 -1.60 11.32 19.38
C GLN A 97 -0.76 11.90 18.23
N SER A 98 -1.32 12.85 17.48
CA SER A 98 -0.56 13.58 16.47
C SER A 98 0.51 14.44 17.14
N SER A 99 1.76 14.31 16.69
CA SER A 99 2.90 15.03 17.22
C SER A 99 3.88 15.37 16.09
N PRO A 100 4.38 16.61 15.99
CA PRO A 100 5.40 16.97 15.01
C PRO A 100 6.66 16.11 15.11
N VAL A 101 7.05 15.74 16.34
CA VAL A 101 8.22 14.87 16.58
C VAL A 101 7.97 13.46 16.03
N GLY A 102 6.78 12.90 16.27
CA GLY A 102 6.39 11.59 15.73
C GLY A 102 6.33 11.60 14.21
N GLN A 103 5.83 12.68 13.59
CA GLN A 103 5.80 12.83 12.13
C GLN A 103 7.21 12.88 11.55
N ALA A 104 8.11 13.67 12.14
CA ALA A 104 9.51 13.73 11.71
C ALA A 104 10.21 12.37 11.83
N ALA A 105 9.99 11.66 12.93
CA ALA A 105 10.53 10.31 13.12
C ALA A 105 9.98 9.31 12.09
N LEU A 106 8.67 9.34 11.81
CA LEU A 106 8.06 8.50 10.79
C LEU A 106 8.66 8.75 9.40
N GLN A 107 8.84 10.01 9.01
CA GLN A 107 9.44 10.35 7.71
C GLN A 107 10.90 9.91 7.61
N ARG A 108 11.67 10.07 8.70
CA ARG A 108 13.05 9.57 8.77
C ARG A 108 13.11 8.06 8.61
N VAL A 109 12.28 7.30 9.32
CA VAL A 109 12.23 5.84 9.21
C VAL A 109 11.80 5.40 7.81
N ARG A 110 10.82 6.09 7.20
CA ARG A 110 10.46 5.85 5.79
C ARG A 110 11.64 6.04 4.86
N GLY A 111 12.38 7.14 4.99
CA GLY A 111 13.58 7.40 4.19
C GLY A 111 14.61 6.28 4.30
N LYS A 112 14.93 5.85 5.53
CA LYS A 112 15.84 4.73 5.78
C LYS A 112 15.33 3.41 5.19
N LEU A 113 14.03 3.14 5.29
CA LEU A 113 13.43 1.91 4.78
C LEU A 113 13.46 1.87 3.24
N HIS A 114 13.23 3.01 2.60
CA HIS A 114 13.41 3.14 1.15
C HIS A 114 14.85 2.87 0.74
N GLU A 115 15.82 3.48 1.43
CA GLU A 115 17.25 3.24 1.17
C GLU A 115 17.64 1.77 1.36
N ASP A 116 17.19 1.11 2.45
CA ASP A 116 17.47 -0.32 2.69
C ASP A 116 16.86 -1.21 1.59
N ARG A 117 15.62 -0.94 1.17
CA ARG A 117 14.97 -1.68 0.08
C ARG A 117 15.70 -1.50 -1.25
N GLU A 118 16.12 -0.28 -1.56
CA GLU A 118 16.91 0.01 -2.75
C GLU A 118 18.27 -0.69 -2.72
N ASN A 119 18.97 -0.66 -1.58
CA ASN A 119 20.23 -1.38 -1.42
C ASN A 119 20.07 -2.90 -1.57
N ARG A 120 18.99 -3.49 -1.05
CA ARG A 120 18.68 -4.93 -1.24
C ARG A 120 18.35 -5.26 -2.70
N LEU A 121 17.56 -4.41 -3.36
CA LEU A 121 17.25 -4.55 -4.78
C LEU A 121 18.54 -4.51 -5.61
N PHE A 122 19.39 -3.52 -5.33
CA PHE A 122 20.68 -3.35 -5.96
C PHE A 122 21.58 -4.59 -5.77
N ALA A 123 21.72 -5.09 -4.54
CA ALA A 123 22.50 -6.29 -4.25
C ALA A 123 21.97 -7.52 -5.00
N THR A 124 20.65 -7.68 -5.09
CA THR A 124 20.01 -8.78 -5.82
C THR A 124 20.27 -8.70 -7.31
N GLN A 125 20.08 -7.52 -7.91
CA GLN A 125 20.34 -7.29 -9.33
C GLN A 125 21.83 -7.46 -9.68
N SER A 126 22.72 -7.03 -8.79
CA SER A 126 24.17 -7.24 -8.90
C SER A 126 24.52 -8.73 -8.94
N ALA A 127 23.99 -9.51 -7.99
CA ALA A 127 24.22 -10.95 -7.93
C ALA A 127 23.70 -11.67 -9.18
N LEU A 128 22.51 -11.28 -9.68
CA LEU A 128 21.93 -11.83 -10.90
C LEU A 128 22.77 -11.51 -12.15
N LEU A 129 23.19 -10.25 -12.32
CA LEU A 129 24.08 -9.86 -13.42
C LEU A 129 25.37 -10.68 -13.41
N LYS A 130 25.99 -10.83 -12.23
CA LYS A 130 27.20 -11.63 -12.07
C LYS A 130 26.95 -13.10 -12.45
N GLY A 131 25.84 -13.68 -12.02
CA GLY A 131 25.45 -15.06 -12.34
C GLY A 131 25.25 -15.27 -13.85
N TYR A 132 24.50 -14.40 -14.52
CA TYR A 132 24.29 -14.49 -15.97
C TYR A 132 25.61 -14.36 -16.75
N ARG A 133 26.48 -13.45 -16.34
CA ARG A 133 27.81 -13.28 -16.97
C ARG A 133 28.68 -14.52 -16.80
N GLN A 134 28.73 -15.08 -15.59
CA GLN A 134 29.46 -16.33 -15.34
C GLN A 134 28.91 -17.50 -16.16
N ALA A 135 27.59 -17.61 -16.26
CA ALA A 135 26.93 -18.63 -17.07
C ALA A 135 27.26 -18.48 -18.56
N LEU A 136 27.32 -17.24 -19.09
CA LEU A 136 27.69 -16.97 -20.47
C LEU A 136 29.18 -17.26 -20.74
N ALA A 137 30.06 -16.91 -19.79
CA ALA A 137 31.49 -17.17 -19.85
C ALA A 137 31.84 -18.67 -19.82
N ALA A 138 30.94 -19.52 -19.29
CA ALA A 138 31.07 -20.96 -19.33
C ALA A 138 30.78 -21.58 -20.73
N HIS A 139 30.59 -20.76 -21.76
CA HIS A 139 30.30 -21.16 -23.14
C HIS A 139 29.14 -22.17 -23.24
N PRO A 140 27.93 -21.78 -22.79
CA PRO A 140 26.79 -22.67 -22.82
C PRO A 140 26.39 -22.99 -24.28
N PRO A 141 25.59 -24.06 -24.50
CA PRO A 141 24.98 -24.33 -25.79
C PRO A 141 24.29 -23.09 -26.37
N LYS A 142 24.29 -22.94 -27.71
CA LYS A 142 23.90 -21.70 -28.40
C LYS A 142 22.47 -21.24 -28.04
N ASP A 143 21.54 -22.17 -27.89
CA ASP A 143 20.16 -21.96 -27.48
C ASP A 143 20.06 -21.40 -26.04
N VAL A 144 20.87 -21.94 -25.14
CA VAL A 144 20.98 -21.47 -23.75
C VAL A 144 21.67 -20.11 -23.69
N ALA A 145 22.74 -19.90 -24.47
CA ALA A 145 23.47 -18.64 -24.56
C ALA A 145 22.56 -17.48 -24.99
N SER A 146 21.69 -17.69 -25.99
CA SER A 146 20.74 -16.68 -26.45
C SER A 146 19.72 -16.29 -25.37
N SER A 147 19.26 -17.28 -24.58
CA SER A 147 18.33 -17.03 -23.48
C SER A 147 18.98 -16.27 -22.34
N ILE A 148 20.22 -16.65 -21.96
CA ILE A 148 21.02 -15.94 -20.96
C ILE A 148 21.28 -14.49 -21.41
N GLN A 149 21.65 -14.27 -22.67
CA GLN A 149 21.87 -12.92 -23.20
C GLN A 149 20.59 -12.07 -23.13
N THR A 150 19.45 -12.64 -23.52
CA THR A 150 18.15 -11.92 -23.45
C THR A 150 17.83 -11.48 -22.02
N ASN A 151 18.03 -12.36 -21.04
CA ASN A 151 17.80 -12.02 -19.64
C ASN A 151 18.81 -10.97 -19.12
N LEU A 152 20.06 -11.05 -19.56
CA LEU A 152 21.10 -10.08 -19.24
C LEU A 152 20.74 -8.68 -19.77
N ASP A 153 20.26 -8.59 -21.00
CA ASP A 153 19.85 -7.35 -21.64
C ASP A 153 18.63 -6.73 -20.93
N GLN A 154 17.62 -7.54 -20.61
CA GLN A 154 16.44 -7.10 -19.86
C GLN A 154 16.80 -6.58 -18.46
N LEU A 155 17.68 -7.29 -17.75
CA LEU A 155 18.15 -6.89 -16.43
C LEU A 155 18.94 -5.57 -16.52
N THR A 156 19.83 -5.45 -17.49
CA THR A 156 20.61 -4.23 -17.74
C THR A 156 19.70 -3.03 -18.04
N HIS A 157 18.70 -3.20 -18.91
CA HIS A 157 17.71 -2.15 -19.20
C HIS A 157 16.93 -1.72 -17.94
N THR A 158 16.54 -2.68 -17.09
CA THR A 158 15.82 -2.40 -15.84
C THR A 158 16.68 -1.58 -14.87
N ILE A 159 17.96 -1.94 -14.72
CA ILE A 159 18.93 -1.24 -13.87
C ILE A 159 19.17 0.18 -14.40
N LEU A 160 19.33 0.35 -15.72
CA LEU A 160 19.46 1.65 -16.38
C LEU A 160 18.25 2.55 -16.11
N THR A 161 17.05 2.01 -16.27
CA THR A 161 15.79 2.75 -16.04
C THR A 161 15.70 3.22 -14.57
N HIS A 162 16.09 2.37 -13.62
CA HIS A 162 16.13 2.75 -12.20
C HIS A 162 17.19 3.82 -11.92
N ALA A 163 18.40 3.68 -12.49
CA ALA A 163 19.45 4.68 -12.33
C ALA A 163 19.00 6.07 -12.80
N GLN A 164 18.30 6.13 -13.95
CA GLN A 164 17.76 7.36 -14.51
C GLN A 164 16.62 7.93 -13.65
N ALA A 165 15.75 7.08 -13.10
CA ALA A 165 14.71 7.52 -12.17
C ALA A 165 15.32 8.15 -10.90
N LEU A 166 16.35 7.52 -10.31
CA LEU A 166 17.06 8.06 -9.15
C LEU A 166 17.72 9.41 -9.48
N GLN A 167 18.35 9.52 -10.64
CA GLN A 167 18.96 10.77 -11.10
C GLN A 167 17.93 11.90 -11.27
N THR A 168 16.77 11.62 -11.85
CA THR A 168 15.70 12.62 -12.04
C THR A 168 15.03 13.02 -10.71
N SER A 169 15.05 12.13 -9.71
CA SER A 169 14.57 12.43 -8.35
C SER A 169 15.55 13.27 -7.51
N GLY A 170 16.78 13.47 -7.99
CA GLY A 170 17.84 14.17 -7.26
C GLY A 170 18.67 13.27 -6.35
N ASP A 171 18.40 11.97 -6.29
CA ASP A 171 19.26 10.99 -5.61
C ASP A 171 20.46 10.61 -6.50
N GLY A 172 21.43 11.52 -6.55
CA GLY A 172 22.66 11.31 -7.30
C GLY A 172 23.52 10.16 -6.76
N GLU A 173 23.41 9.82 -5.47
CA GLU A 173 24.21 8.74 -4.89
C GLU A 173 23.64 7.36 -5.23
N GLY A 174 22.32 7.18 -5.09
CA GLY A 174 21.63 6.00 -5.57
C GLY A 174 21.89 5.78 -7.07
N ALA A 175 21.74 6.82 -7.89
CA ALA A 175 22.05 6.74 -9.31
C ALA A 175 23.50 6.30 -9.57
N ARG A 176 24.49 6.88 -8.86
CA ARG A 176 25.91 6.49 -9.00
C ARG A 176 26.17 5.03 -8.66
N ARG A 177 25.53 4.48 -7.62
CA ARG A 177 25.65 3.05 -7.28
C ARG A 177 25.15 2.16 -8.43
N PHE A 178 23.97 2.48 -8.98
CA PHE A 178 23.41 1.78 -10.14
C PHE A 178 24.30 1.88 -11.39
N TRP A 179 24.86 3.06 -11.66
CA TRP A 179 25.79 3.23 -12.78
C TRP A 179 27.11 2.48 -12.59
N ALA A 180 27.63 2.42 -11.37
CA ALA A 180 28.84 1.66 -11.05
C ALA A 180 28.67 0.17 -11.43
N LEU A 181 27.53 -0.41 -11.07
CA LEU A 181 27.18 -1.80 -11.39
C LEU A 181 27.19 -2.11 -12.89
N ILE A 182 26.73 -1.15 -13.68
CA ILE A 182 26.72 -1.23 -15.13
C ILE A 182 28.16 -1.10 -15.64
N SER A 183 28.90 -0.09 -15.16
CA SER A 183 30.25 0.25 -15.63
C SER A 183 31.36 -0.77 -15.34
N GLU A 184 31.10 -1.78 -14.51
CA GLU A 184 32.04 -2.90 -14.28
C GLU A 184 32.21 -3.80 -15.53
N THR A 185 31.63 -3.49 -16.69
CA THR A 185 31.94 -4.15 -17.96
C THR A 185 32.41 -3.22 -19.07
N PRO A 186 33.29 -3.71 -19.97
CA PRO A 186 33.76 -2.95 -21.13
C PRO A 186 32.63 -2.48 -22.06
N GLU A 187 31.62 -3.32 -22.33
CA GLU A 187 30.50 -2.98 -23.23
C GLU A 187 29.58 -1.90 -22.63
N ALA A 188 29.40 -1.97 -21.31
CA ALA A 188 28.65 -0.97 -20.59
C ALA A 188 29.42 0.34 -20.44
N ALA A 189 30.75 0.28 -20.31
CA ALA A 189 31.64 1.44 -20.36
C ALA A 189 31.59 2.13 -21.74
N GLU A 190 31.47 1.39 -22.85
CA GLU A 190 31.22 1.95 -24.18
C GLU A 190 29.84 2.61 -24.28
N GLY A 191 28.78 1.95 -23.77
CA GLY A 191 27.44 2.55 -23.71
C GLY A 191 27.38 3.81 -22.83
N LEU A 192 28.06 3.79 -21.68
CA LEU A 192 28.25 4.95 -20.79
C LEU A 192 29.03 6.05 -21.50
N ALA A 193 30.12 5.71 -22.19
CA ALA A 193 30.95 6.68 -22.91
C ALA A 193 30.19 7.34 -24.08
N GLN A 194 29.27 6.62 -24.72
CA GLN A 194 28.39 7.15 -25.76
C GLN A 194 27.32 8.09 -25.18
N MET A 195 26.74 7.78 -24.01
CA MET A 195 25.79 8.67 -23.33
C MET A 195 26.45 9.90 -22.69
N GLN A 196 27.62 9.71 -22.06
CA GLN A 196 28.37 10.78 -21.38
C GLN A 196 28.80 11.90 -22.33
N ASN A 197 28.96 11.67 -23.63
CA ASN A 197 29.41 12.72 -24.56
C ASN A 197 28.33 13.75 -24.91
N LYS A 198 27.05 13.39 -24.78
CA LYS A 198 25.92 14.28 -25.06
C LYS A 198 25.54 15.12 -23.84
N GLU A 199 25.42 14.50 -22.66
CA GLU A 199 24.96 15.16 -21.43
C GLU A 199 26.07 15.91 -20.67
N ARG A 200 27.33 15.46 -20.76
CA ARG A 200 28.47 16.19 -20.15
C ARG A 200 28.71 17.56 -20.80
N ARG A 201 28.33 17.72 -22.08
CA ARG A 201 28.40 19.01 -22.81
C ARG A 201 27.41 20.03 -22.26
N ASP A 202 26.22 19.56 -21.87
CA ASP A 202 25.15 20.39 -21.30
C ASP A 202 25.38 20.66 -19.80
N LEU A 203 26.05 19.74 -19.08
CA LEU A 203 26.35 19.88 -17.64
C LEU A 203 27.58 20.74 -17.32
N LEU A 204 28.61 20.75 -18.18
CA LEU A 204 29.82 21.58 -17.95
C LEU A 204 29.66 23.04 -18.41
N SER A 205 28.52 23.41 -19.01
CA SER A 205 28.25 24.74 -19.56
C SER A 205 27.25 25.57 -18.72
N HIS A 206 26.78 25.06 -17.59
CA HIS A 206 25.92 25.82 -16.66
C HIS A 206 26.51 25.89 -15.25
N PRO A 207 27.06 27.04 -14.83
CA PRO A 207 27.41 27.25 -13.43
C PRO A 207 26.13 27.36 -12.59
N LEU A 208 26.11 26.66 -11.46
CA LEU A 208 25.06 26.73 -10.44
C LEU A 208 24.85 28.18 -10.00
N ALA A 209 23.72 28.78 -10.39
CA ALA A 209 23.31 30.08 -9.88
C ALA A 209 22.70 29.93 -8.46
N PRO A 210 23.03 30.82 -7.50
CA PRO A 210 22.44 30.79 -6.18
C PRO A 210 20.96 31.19 -6.22
N SER A 211 20.13 30.46 -5.50
CA SER A 211 18.69 30.65 -5.39
C SER A 211 18.32 32.02 -4.81
N THR A 212 17.67 32.87 -5.60
CA THR A 212 16.99 34.08 -5.10
C THR A 212 15.57 33.75 -4.62
N PRO A 213 15.12 34.31 -3.49
CA PRO A 213 13.79 34.04 -2.95
C PRO A 213 12.69 34.81 -3.72
N LEU A 214 11.63 34.09 -4.07
CA LEU A 214 10.40 34.62 -4.69
C LEU A 214 9.70 35.61 -3.74
N LYS A 215 9.59 36.87 -4.15
CA LYS A 215 8.67 37.85 -3.55
C LYS A 215 7.29 37.71 -4.18
N VAL A 216 6.34 37.16 -3.41
CA VAL A 216 4.91 37.17 -3.76
C VAL A 216 4.33 38.54 -3.42
N ARG A 217 3.77 39.23 -4.42
CA ARG A 217 3.04 40.49 -4.25
C ARG A 217 1.55 40.17 -4.28
N VAL A 218 0.85 40.42 -3.18
CA VAL A 218 -0.61 40.28 -3.08
C VAL A 218 -1.26 41.61 -3.47
N GLY A 219 -2.11 41.59 -4.50
CA GLY A 219 -3.00 42.70 -4.87
C GLY A 219 -4.45 42.39 -4.46
N PRO A 220 -5.29 43.38 -4.12
CA PRO A 220 -6.64 43.14 -3.62
C PRO A 220 -7.69 43.11 -4.74
N GLY A 221 -8.63 42.17 -4.63
CA GLY A 221 -9.97 42.24 -5.22
C GLY A 221 -10.21 41.39 -6.47
N GLU A 222 -10.59 40.13 -6.28
CA GLU A 222 -11.33 39.36 -7.30
C GLU A 222 -12.74 39.00 -6.79
N PRO A 223 -13.78 39.08 -7.64
CA PRO A 223 -15.16 38.85 -7.24
C PRO A 223 -15.50 37.34 -7.15
N LEU A 224 -16.44 37.02 -6.25
CA LEU A 224 -16.99 35.69 -5.96
C LEU A 224 -17.63 35.00 -7.20
N LYS A 225 -16.81 34.43 -8.08
CA LYS A 225 -17.25 33.52 -9.17
C LYS A 225 -16.85 32.05 -8.96
N ASN A 226 -16.16 31.74 -7.87
CA ASN A 226 -15.66 30.39 -7.58
C ASN A 226 -16.44 29.75 -6.42
N LEU A 227 -17.70 29.39 -6.64
CA LEU A 227 -18.32 28.35 -5.83
C LEU A 227 -17.84 26.99 -6.35
N PRO A 228 -17.36 26.09 -5.48
CA PRO A 228 -16.90 24.78 -5.91
C PRO A 228 -18.06 24.05 -6.59
N ARG A 229 -17.83 23.60 -7.83
CA ARG A 229 -18.78 22.70 -8.50
C ARG A 229 -18.88 21.43 -7.66
N LEU A 230 -20.10 21.08 -7.28
CA LEU A 230 -20.37 19.77 -6.68
C LEU A 230 -19.90 18.70 -7.68
N PRO A 231 -19.16 17.67 -7.20
CA PRO A 231 -18.68 16.61 -8.07
C PRO A 231 -19.87 15.93 -8.75
N SER A 232 -19.74 15.66 -10.05
CA SER A 232 -20.78 14.94 -10.78
C SER A 232 -20.88 13.50 -10.26
N ALA A 233 -21.99 12.82 -10.53
CA ALA A 233 -22.13 11.39 -10.19
C ALA A 233 -21.01 10.53 -10.81
N LYS A 234 -20.47 10.96 -11.96
CA LYS A 234 -19.29 10.37 -12.60
C LYS A 234 -18.02 10.57 -11.77
N ASP A 235 -17.79 11.78 -11.28
CA ASP A 235 -16.60 12.10 -10.47
C ASP A 235 -16.62 11.36 -9.13
N ALA A 236 -17.80 11.26 -8.51
CA ALA A 236 -17.97 10.49 -7.27
C ALA A 236 -17.70 8.98 -7.48
N ALA A 237 -18.19 8.41 -8.56
CA ALA A 237 -17.97 6.99 -8.89
C ALA A 237 -16.49 6.71 -9.21
N LEU A 238 -15.79 7.63 -9.89
CA LEU A 238 -14.35 7.49 -10.19
C LEU A 238 -13.49 7.60 -8.94
N GLU A 239 -13.81 8.48 -8.00
CA GLU A 239 -13.11 8.56 -6.70
C GLU A 239 -13.37 7.31 -5.83
N GLU A 240 -14.58 6.73 -5.87
CA GLU A 240 -14.85 5.42 -5.24
C GLU A 240 -13.95 4.33 -5.84
N LEU A 241 -13.88 4.23 -7.17
CA LEU A 241 -13.02 3.27 -7.87
C LEU A 241 -11.54 3.43 -7.50
N LYS A 242 -11.05 4.68 -7.45
CA LYS A 242 -9.68 4.99 -7.08
C LYS A 242 -9.37 4.56 -5.64
N GLY A 243 -10.29 4.82 -4.70
CA GLY A 243 -10.15 4.36 -3.32
C GLY A 243 -10.13 2.84 -3.18
N LEU A 244 -10.82 2.11 -4.06
CA LEU A 244 -10.78 0.64 -4.13
C LEU A 244 -9.47 0.14 -4.74
N GLN A 245 -8.94 0.82 -5.76
CA GLN A 245 -7.63 0.54 -6.37
C GLN A 245 -6.48 0.74 -5.39
N ASP A 246 -6.46 1.85 -4.67
CA ASP A 246 -5.40 2.18 -3.70
C ASP A 246 -5.33 1.18 -2.54
N LYS A 247 -6.45 0.55 -2.20
CA LYS A 247 -6.55 -0.49 -1.16
C LYS A 247 -6.28 -1.90 -1.69
N GLU A 248 -6.09 -2.05 -3.00
CA GLU A 248 -6.11 -3.35 -3.68
C GLU A 248 -7.37 -4.17 -3.31
N ASP A 249 -8.52 -3.50 -3.12
CA ASP A 249 -9.80 -4.13 -2.74
C ASP A 249 -10.48 -4.73 -3.96
N LEU A 250 -9.94 -5.87 -4.40
CA LEU A 250 -10.35 -6.58 -5.61
C LEU A 250 -11.84 -6.96 -5.63
N PRO A 251 -12.45 -7.49 -4.53
CA PRO A 251 -13.89 -7.69 -4.46
C PRO A 251 -14.68 -6.38 -4.64
N GLY A 252 -14.22 -5.30 -4.00
CA GLY A 252 -14.85 -3.98 -4.14
C GLY A 252 -14.78 -3.44 -5.57
N ILE A 253 -13.65 -3.57 -6.26
CA ILE A 253 -13.51 -3.17 -7.68
C ILE A 253 -14.49 -3.97 -8.56
N ARG A 254 -14.63 -5.28 -8.31
CA ARG A 254 -15.57 -6.10 -9.08
C ARG A 254 -17.02 -5.71 -8.82
N GLN A 255 -17.38 -5.50 -7.56
CA GLN A 255 -18.73 -5.05 -7.18
C GLN A 255 -19.04 -3.67 -7.76
N TRP A 256 -18.06 -2.77 -7.79
CA TRP A 256 -18.18 -1.46 -8.43
C TRP A 256 -18.42 -1.61 -9.94
N LEU A 257 -17.68 -2.49 -10.61
CA LEU A 257 -17.86 -2.82 -12.01
C LEU A 257 -19.24 -3.37 -12.32
N ASP A 258 -19.75 -4.31 -11.52
CA ASP A 258 -21.09 -4.87 -11.71
C ASP A 258 -22.17 -3.79 -11.51
N ARG A 259 -21.93 -2.84 -10.59
CA ARG A 259 -22.84 -1.72 -10.30
C ARG A 259 -22.85 -0.64 -11.38
N HIS A 260 -21.70 -0.34 -11.97
CA HIS A 260 -21.52 0.81 -12.87
C HIS A 260 -21.29 0.44 -14.34
N GLY A 261 -20.89 -0.79 -14.66
CA GLY A 261 -20.44 -1.22 -15.99
C GLY A 261 -21.49 -1.13 -17.10
N ASN A 262 -22.78 -1.15 -16.76
CA ASN A 262 -23.88 -0.96 -17.72
C ASN A 262 -24.30 0.50 -17.91
N GLN A 263 -23.67 1.45 -17.22
CA GLN A 263 -23.99 2.86 -17.42
C GLN A 263 -23.20 3.38 -18.63
N GLY A 264 -23.90 3.62 -19.75
CA GLY A 264 -23.31 4.01 -21.04
C GLY A 264 -22.46 5.29 -21.08
N TRP A 265 -22.24 5.96 -19.94
CA TRP A 265 -21.25 7.04 -19.80
C TRP A 265 -19.85 6.56 -19.41
N LEU A 266 -19.69 5.29 -19.00
CA LEU A 266 -18.39 4.63 -18.97
C LEU A 266 -17.96 4.42 -20.42
N GLU A 267 -17.22 5.40 -20.94
CA GLU A 267 -16.61 5.32 -22.26
C GLU A 267 -15.87 3.98 -22.39
N ASN A 268 -16.02 3.32 -23.55
CA ASN A 268 -15.37 2.04 -23.87
C ASN A 268 -13.87 2.01 -23.52
N GLY A 269 -13.20 3.16 -23.46
CA GLY A 269 -11.81 3.28 -23.02
C GLY A 269 -11.58 3.02 -21.53
N ALA A 270 -12.44 3.52 -20.65
CA ALA A 270 -12.28 3.35 -19.19
C ALA A 270 -12.54 1.91 -18.76
N GLN A 271 -13.57 1.27 -19.33
CA GLN A 271 -13.83 -0.14 -19.11
C GLN A 271 -12.65 -1.02 -19.60
N ARG A 272 -12.15 -0.79 -20.82
CA ARG A 272 -10.99 -1.53 -21.35
C ARG A 272 -9.72 -1.31 -20.53
N ALA A 273 -9.48 -0.08 -20.06
CA ALA A 273 -8.33 0.22 -19.20
C ALA A 273 -8.41 -0.56 -17.88
N LEU A 274 -9.60 -0.63 -17.28
CA LEU A 274 -9.82 -1.37 -16.05
C LEU A 274 -9.74 -2.88 -16.24
N GLU A 275 -10.34 -3.42 -17.32
CA GLU A 275 -10.17 -4.83 -17.71
C GLU A 275 -8.69 -5.18 -17.89
N GLY A 276 -7.92 -4.31 -18.57
CA GLY A 276 -6.46 -4.47 -18.71
C GLY A 276 -5.72 -4.48 -17.37
N GLN A 277 -6.12 -3.62 -16.41
CA GLN A 277 -5.56 -3.63 -15.06
C GLN A 277 -5.91 -4.89 -14.27
N LEU A 278 -7.14 -5.39 -14.38
CA LEU A 278 -7.57 -6.64 -13.75
C LEU A 278 -6.79 -7.83 -14.30
N THR A 279 -6.65 -7.93 -15.63
CA THR A 279 -5.82 -8.97 -16.28
C THR A 279 -4.36 -8.88 -15.85
N ALA A 280 -3.77 -7.67 -15.80
CA ALA A 280 -2.40 -7.49 -15.33
C ALA A 280 -2.21 -7.89 -13.86
N THR A 281 -3.21 -7.61 -13.02
CA THR A 281 -3.19 -7.97 -11.59
C THR A 281 -3.35 -9.48 -11.40
N ALA A 282 -4.26 -10.11 -12.14
CA ALA A 282 -4.43 -11.56 -12.17
C ALA A 282 -3.13 -12.25 -12.62
N ALA A 283 -2.45 -11.74 -13.64
CA ALA A 283 -1.16 -12.26 -14.09
C ALA A 283 -0.07 -12.17 -13.00
N LYS A 284 0.02 -11.05 -12.27
CA LYS A 284 0.95 -10.90 -11.13
C LYS A 284 0.64 -11.89 -10.00
N LEU A 285 -0.63 -12.11 -9.69
CA LEU A 285 -1.05 -13.09 -8.68
C LEU A 285 -0.71 -14.52 -9.09
N MET A 286 -0.92 -14.89 -10.37
CA MET A 286 -0.49 -16.20 -10.87
C MET A 286 1.02 -16.37 -10.81
N ALA A 287 1.81 -15.35 -11.15
CA ALA A 287 3.27 -15.43 -11.04
C ALA A 287 3.73 -15.63 -9.58
N ARG A 288 3.07 -14.99 -8.62
CA ARG A 288 3.31 -15.23 -7.18
C ARG A 288 2.86 -16.63 -6.75
N ALA A 289 1.75 -17.12 -7.30
CA ALA A 289 1.26 -18.46 -7.04
C ALA A 289 2.25 -19.53 -7.54
N ASP A 290 2.80 -19.35 -8.75
CA ASP A 290 3.85 -20.20 -9.31
C ASP A 290 5.11 -20.19 -8.42
N ALA A 291 5.52 -19.01 -7.92
CA ALA A 291 6.65 -18.90 -6.99
C ALA A 291 6.39 -19.60 -5.63
N ALA A 292 5.19 -19.48 -5.07
CA ALA A 292 4.81 -20.17 -3.84
C ALA A 292 4.79 -21.70 -4.03
N PHE A 293 4.31 -22.17 -5.18
CA PHE A 293 4.33 -23.59 -5.53
C PHE A 293 5.76 -24.14 -5.60
N LEU A 294 6.68 -23.41 -6.25
CA LEU A 294 8.11 -23.77 -6.32
C LEU A 294 8.81 -23.75 -4.95
N ALA A 295 8.32 -22.95 -4.00
CA ALA A 295 8.78 -22.92 -2.62
C ALA A 295 8.13 -24.00 -1.74
N GLU A 296 7.45 -24.97 -2.33
CA GLU A 296 6.72 -26.06 -1.65
C GLU A 296 5.57 -25.58 -0.74
N ASP A 297 5.13 -24.32 -0.86
CA ASP A 297 3.94 -23.77 -0.18
C ASP A 297 2.70 -23.93 -1.07
N LEU A 298 2.20 -25.17 -1.15
CA LEU A 298 1.03 -25.50 -1.97
C LEU A 298 -0.24 -24.75 -1.52
N SER A 299 -0.42 -24.52 -0.22
CA SER A 299 -1.59 -23.80 0.31
C SER A 299 -1.58 -22.32 -0.07
N GLY A 300 -0.41 -21.68 0.03
CA GLY A 300 -0.20 -20.31 -0.45
C GLY A 300 -0.42 -20.19 -1.96
N ALA A 301 0.13 -21.13 -2.73
CA ALA A 301 -0.04 -21.18 -4.19
C ALA A 301 -1.52 -21.26 -4.59
N ILE A 302 -2.29 -22.18 -4.00
CA ILE A 302 -3.73 -22.34 -4.29
C ILE A 302 -4.50 -21.06 -3.92
N THR A 303 -4.19 -20.45 -2.77
CA THR A 303 -4.85 -19.22 -2.32
C THR A 303 -4.65 -18.08 -3.31
N LEU A 304 -3.42 -17.90 -3.80
CA LEU A 304 -3.09 -16.88 -4.79
C LEU A 304 -3.71 -17.17 -6.16
N ALA A 305 -3.69 -18.42 -6.61
CA ALA A 305 -4.30 -18.82 -7.87
C ALA A 305 -5.83 -18.65 -7.87
N ARG A 306 -6.53 -18.97 -6.76
CA ARG A 306 -7.96 -18.71 -6.61
C ARG A 306 -8.28 -17.22 -6.77
N ARG A 307 -7.49 -16.35 -6.14
CA ARG A 307 -7.65 -14.89 -6.27
C ARG A 307 -7.41 -14.42 -7.70
N ALA A 308 -6.40 -14.96 -8.38
CA ALA A 308 -6.12 -14.62 -9.76
C ALA A 308 -7.24 -15.05 -10.72
N VAL A 309 -7.75 -16.27 -10.58
CA VAL A 309 -8.86 -16.79 -11.41
C VAL A 309 -10.17 -16.05 -11.12
N ALA A 310 -10.42 -15.65 -9.87
CA ALA A 310 -11.59 -14.85 -9.52
C ALA A 310 -11.55 -13.44 -10.17
N LEU A 311 -10.35 -12.87 -10.33
CA LEU A 311 -10.15 -11.58 -10.99
C LEU A 311 -10.34 -11.66 -12.51
N ASP A 312 -9.67 -12.63 -13.12
CA ASP A 312 -9.70 -12.83 -14.55
C ASP A 312 -9.86 -14.33 -14.85
N PRO A 313 -11.11 -14.80 -15.06
CA PRO A 313 -11.37 -16.18 -15.39
C PRO A 313 -11.02 -16.49 -16.86
N SER A 314 -10.68 -15.49 -17.69
CA SER A 314 -10.51 -15.69 -19.14
C SER A 314 -9.36 -16.63 -19.54
N PRO A 315 -8.22 -16.73 -18.84
CA PRO A 315 -7.15 -17.64 -19.25
C PRO A 315 -7.49 -19.08 -18.83
N PRO A 316 -7.86 -20.00 -19.75
CA PRO A 316 -8.23 -21.36 -19.40
C PRO A 316 -7.07 -22.13 -18.75
N GLN A 317 -5.83 -21.72 -19.03
CA GLN A 317 -4.62 -22.28 -18.43
C GLN A 317 -4.58 -22.05 -16.91
N ASN A 318 -5.00 -20.87 -16.42
CA ASN A 318 -5.01 -20.56 -14.99
C ASN A 318 -6.04 -21.42 -14.25
N GLN A 319 -7.22 -21.62 -14.85
CA GLN A 319 -8.25 -22.50 -14.28
C GLN A 319 -7.78 -23.95 -14.23
N LYS A 320 -7.13 -24.44 -15.30
CA LYS A 320 -6.58 -25.80 -15.35
C LYS A 320 -5.52 -26.00 -14.28
N ARG A 321 -4.55 -25.08 -14.16
CA ARG A 321 -3.50 -25.13 -13.12
C ARG A 321 -4.08 -25.14 -11.71
N LEU A 322 -5.06 -24.26 -11.44
CA LEU A 322 -5.72 -24.22 -10.14
C LEU A 322 -6.35 -25.57 -9.78
N LYS A 323 -7.07 -26.19 -10.71
CA LYS A 323 -7.67 -27.53 -10.50
C LYS A 323 -6.62 -28.61 -10.27
N GLU A 324 -5.49 -28.56 -10.98
CA GLU A 324 -4.39 -29.51 -10.78
C GLU A 324 -3.79 -29.39 -9.38
N TRP A 325 -3.53 -28.16 -8.91
CA TRP A 325 -3.00 -27.92 -7.56
C TRP A 325 -4.00 -28.27 -6.45
N GLU A 326 -5.28 -27.96 -6.62
CA GLU A 326 -6.33 -28.39 -5.70
C GLU A 326 -6.38 -29.92 -5.58
N GLY A 327 -6.26 -30.64 -6.70
CA GLY A 327 -6.16 -32.10 -6.70
C GLY A 327 -4.90 -32.63 -5.98
N MET A 328 -3.76 -31.94 -6.12
CA MET A 328 -2.54 -32.28 -5.36
C MET A 328 -2.74 -32.12 -3.85
N LEU A 329 -3.38 -31.02 -3.42
CA LEU A 329 -3.64 -30.79 -2.00
C LEU A 329 -4.60 -31.83 -1.41
N GLU A 330 -5.67 -32.16 -2.13
CA GLU A 330 -6.60 -33.23 -1.71
C GLU A 330 -5.88 -34.59 -1.58
N ASN A 331 -5.00 -34.92 -2.51
CA ASN A 331 -4.21 -36.15 -2.44
C ASN A 331 -3.26 -36.17 -1.24
N LEU A 332 -2.58 -35.06 -0.96
CA LEU A 332 -1.71 -34.93 0.23
C LEU A 332 -2.52 -35.08 1.53
N GLN A 333 -3.69 -34.46 1.61
CA GLN A 333 -4.58 -34.59 2.77
C GLN A 333 -5.08 -36.02 2.96
N ARG A 334 -5.40 -36.74 1.87
CA ARG A 334 -5.77 -38.16 1.93
C ARG A 334 -4.63 -39.02 2.44
N LEU A 335 -3.40 -38.78 1.99
CA LEU A 335 -2.22 -39.51 2.46
C LEU A 335 -1.92 -39.26 3.93
N GLN A 336 -2.14 -38.02 4.41
CA GLN A 336 -1.97 -37.68 5.83
C GLN A 336 -3.10 -38.26 6.72
N GLY A 337 -4.32 -38.38 6.18
CA GLY A 337 -5.46 -38.97 6.87
C GLY A 337 -5.49 -40.50 6.85
N ALA A 338 -4.81 -41.13 5.90
CA ALA A 338 -4.58 -42.57 5.85
C ALA A 338 -3.44 -42.97 6.81
N SER A 339 -3.67 -42.83 8.12
CA SER A 339 -2.85 -43.58 9.09
C SER A 339 -3.16 -45.08 8.94
N PRO A 340 -2.15 -45.95 8.86
CA PRO A 340 -2.35 -47.40 8.89
C PRO A 340 -2.93 -47.89 10.22
#